data_AF-A0A350D7J0-F1
#
_entry.id   AF-A0A350D7J0-F1
#
_cell.length_a   1.000
_cell.length_b   1.000
_cell.length_c   1.000
_cell.angle_alpha   90.00
_cell.angle_beta   90.00
_cell.angle_gamma   90.00
#
_symmetry.space_group_name_H-M   'P 1'
#
loop_
_entity.id
_entity.type
_entity.pdbx_description
1 polymer ?
#
loop_
_entity_poly.entity_id
_entity_poly.type
_entity_poly.pdbx_seq_one_letter_code
_entity_poly.pdbx_strand_id
1 'polypeptide(L)' 'GIGSDMNILNHYGIRSLILGIGIKGAHTRQEHISIQDLCQSCEWLLSIIKSTSHLE' A
#
# COMPACT_ATOMS: atom_id res chain seq x y z
N GLY A 1 -11.40 0.76 -13.62
CA GLY A 1 -10.55 0.91 -12.42
C GLY A 1 -11.06 2.10 -11.64
N ILE A 2 -11.05 2.01 -10.31
CA ILE A 2 -11.38 3.14 -9.42
C ILE A 2 -10.13 4.03 -9.33
N GLY A 3 -10.30 5.35 -9.43
CA GLY A 3 -9.20 6.30 -9.26
C GLY A 3 -8.69 6.31 -7.82
N SER A 4 -7.39 6.55 -7.66
CA SER A 4 -6.72 6.69 -6.37
C SER A 4 -5.79 7.90 -6.38
N ASP A 5 -5.34 8.37 -5.23
CA ASP A 5 -4.33 9.44 -5.12
C ASP A 5 -3.08 9.14 -5.94
N MET A 6 -2.73 7.86 -6.12
CA MET A 6 -1.67 7.40 -7.01
C MET A 6 -1.83 7.93 -8.45
N ASN A 7 -3.05 8.08 -8.97
CA ASN A 7 -3.27 8.66 -10.29
C ASN A 7 -2.87 10.13 -10.33
N ILE A 8 -3.20 10.90 -9.29
CA ILE A 8 -2.85 12.31 -9.16
C ILE A 8 -1.34 12.46 -8.99
N LEU A 9 -0.72 11.65 -8.12
CA LEU A 9 0.74 11.66 -7.91
C LEU A 9 1.51 11.36 -9.19
N ASN A 10 1.09 10.33 -9.94
CA ASN A 10 1.70 10.01 -11.24
C ASN A 10 1.49 11.14 -12.27
N HIS A 11 0.33 11.81 -12.26
CA HIS A 11 0.08 12.97 -13.13
C HIS A 11 1.08 14.11 -12.86
N TYR A 12 1.49 14.31 -11.60
CA TYR A 12 2.52 15.29 -11.22
C TYR A 12 3.96 14.77 -11.34
N GLY A 13 4.19 13.59 -11.95
CA GLY A 13 5.53 13.06 -12.18
C GLY A 13 6.15 12.32 -10.99
N ILE A 14 5.42 12.14 -9.89
CA ILE A 14 5.86 11.33 -8.75
C ILE A 14 5.49 9.88 -9.03
N ARG A 15 6.48 9.07 -9.44
CA ARG A 15 6.28 7.64 -9.73
C ARG A 15 5.72 6.92 -8.51
N SER A 16 4.46 6.52 -8.59
CA SER A 16 3.68 5.97 -7.50
C SER A 16 2.95 4.70 -7.94
N LEU A 17 2.81 3.74 -7.03
CA LEU A 17 1.99 2.54 -7.19
C LEU A 17 1.15 2.31 -5.93
N ILE A 18 0.13 1.46 -6.03
CA ILE A 18 -0.67 1.03 -4.88
C ILE A 18 -0.20 -0.35 -4.41
N LEU A 19 0.07 -0.49 -3.11
CA LEU A 19 0.32 -1.77 -2.45
C LEU A 19 -0.97 -2.27 -1.81
N GLY A 20 -1.44 -3.45 -2.21
CA GLY A 20 -2.62 -4.07 -1.60
C GLY A 20 -2.29 -4.64 -0.22
N ILE A 21 -3.08 -4.30 0.80
CA ILE A 21 -2.82 -4.67 2.21
C ILE A 21 -3.79 -5.72 2.78
N GLY A 22 -4.60 -6.36 1.93
CA GLY A 22 -5.44 -7.49 2.35
C GLY A 22 -6.80 -7.15 2.96
N ILE A 23 -7.22 -5.87 3.00
CA ILE A 23 -8.57 -5.48 3.43
C ILE A 23 -9.64 -6.24 2.62
N LYS A 24 -10.66 -6.75 3.31
CA LYS A 24 -11.84 -7.40 2.74
C LYS A 24 -13.10 -6.60 3.07
N GLY A 25 -14.00 -6.48 2.09
CA GLY A 25 -15.29 -5.81 2.28
C GLY A 25 -15.17 -4.31 2.59
N ALA A 26 -14.22 -3.61 1.94
CA ALA A 26 -14.03 -2.17 2.12
C ALA A 26 -15.34 -1.41 1.92
N HIS A 27 -15.61 -0.44 2.80
CA HIS A 27 -16.83 0.38 2.82
C HIS A 27 -18.11 -0.41 3.15
N THR A 28 -18.00 -1.52 3.88
CA THR A 28 -19.15 -2.29 4.38
C THR A 28 -19.11 -2.40 5.90
N ARG A 29 -20.22 -2.85 6.50
CA ARG A 29 -20.25 -3.16 7.95
C ARG A 29 -19.45 -4.40 8.33
N GLN A 30 -18.98 -5.16 7.34
CA GLN A 30 -18.17 -6.37 7.50
C GLN A 30 -16.73 -6.13 7.05
N GLU A 31 -16.30 -4.86 6.93
CA GLU A 31 -14.92 -4.52 6.63
C GLU A 31 -13.97 -5.10 7.68
N HIS A 32 -12.99 -5.87 7.24
CA HIS A 32 -12.01 -6.49 8.12
C HIS A 32 -10.69 -6.74 7.40
N ILE A 33 -9.66 -6.98 8.19
CA ILE A 33 -8.32 -7.39 7.77
C ILE A 33 -7.85 -8.49 8.73
N SER A 34 -7.08 -9.47 8.23
CA SER A 34 -6.47 -10.46 9.11
C SER A 34 -5.27 -9.87 9.86
N ILE A 35 -4.99 -10.35 11.08
CA ILE A 35 -3.78 -9.92 11.81
C ILE A 35 -2.52 -10.23 11.00
N GLN A 36 -2.52 -11.35 10.28
CA GLN A 36 -1.41 -11.73 9.41
C GLN A 36 -1.17 -10.71 8.29
N ASP A 37 -2.21 -10.29 7.56
CA ASP A 37 -2.08 -9.30 6.48
C ASP A 37 -1.63 -7.93 7.03
N LEU A 38 -2.10 -7.57 8.23
CA LEU A 38 -1.67 -6.34 8.90
C LEU A 38 -0.17 -6.38 9.23
N CYS A 39 0.30 -7.46 9.87
CA CYS A 39 1.72 -7.64 10.19
C CYS A 39 2.58 -7.67 8.92
N GLN A 40 2.12 -8.40 7.89
CA GLN A 40 2.83 -8.52 6.63
C GLN A 40 2.97 -7.17 5.92
N SER A 41 1.96 -6.31 5.99
CA SER A 41 1.99 -4.95 5.43
C SER A 41 3.08 -4.09 6.10
N CYS A 42 3.26 -4.23 7.42
CA CYS A 42 4.35 -3.56 8.15
C CYS A 42 5.73 -4.09 7.73
N GLU A 43 5.87 -5.40 7.55
CA GLU A 43 7.12 -6.01 7.08
C GLU A 43 7.50 -5.54 5.67
N TRP A 44 6.53 -5.45 4.76
CA TRP A 44 6.75 -4.92 3.41
C TRP A 44 7.21 -3.46 3.46
N LEU A 45 6.55 -2.61 4.24
CA LEU A 45 6.94 -1.21 4.40
C LEU A 45 8.38 -1.10 4.92
N LEU A 46 8.72 -1.86 5.96
CA LEU A 46 10.07 -1.86 6.52
C LEU A 46 11.11 -2.33 5.50
N SER A 47 10.80 -3.38 4.72
CA SER A 47 11.68 -3.89 3.67
C SER A 47 11.89 -2.85 2.57
N ILE A 48 10.84 -2.17 2.12
CA ILE A 48 10.94 -1.12 1.10
C ILE A 48 11.87 0.00 1.58
N ILE A 49 11.65 0.50 2.80
CA ILE A 49 12.47 1.58 3.38
C ILE A 49 13.94 1.15 3.45
N LYS A 50 14.22 -0.05 3.98
CA LYS A 50 15.59 -0.59 4.08
C LYS A 50 16.24 -0.74 2.71
N SER A 51 15.54 -1.36 1.76
CA SER A 51 16.02 -1.51 0.39
C SER A 51 16.33 -0.17 -0.27
N THR A 52 15.54 0.88 0.00
CA THR A 52 15.82 2.23 -0.51
C THR A 52 16.94 2.96 0.22
N SER A 53 17.15 2.71 1.52
CA SER A 53 18.25 3.32 2.27
C SER A 53 19.64 2.78 1.89
N HIS A 54 19.69 1.64 1.19
CA HIS A 54 20.91 1.05 0.66
C HIS A 54 21.16 1.39 -0.83
N LEU A 55 20.30 2.20 -1.44
CA LEU A 55 20.54 2.74 -2.78
C LEU A 55 21.41 3.99 -2.64
N GLU A 56 22.70 3.85 -2.93
CA GLU A 56 23.61 4.97 -3.26
C GLU A 56 23.28 5.53 -4.66
#